data_AF-A0A9D2UDX3-F1
#
_entry.id   AF-A0A9D2UDX3-F1
#
_cell.length_a   1.000
_cell.length_b   1.000
_cell.length_c   1.000
_cell.angle_alpha   90.00
_cell.angle_beta   90.00
_cell.angle_gamma   90.00
#
_symmetry.space_group_name_H-M   'P 1'
#
loop_
_entity.id
_entity.type
_entity.pdbx_description
1 polymer ?
#
loop_
_entity_poly.entity_id
_entity_poly.type
_entity_poly.pdbx_seq_one_letter_code
_entity_poly.pdbx_strand_id
1 'polypeptide(L)'
;MSSREKILDAYEALLIEEGERAASMNAIASRAGVSKGGLLYHFPDKSALIDGLLERAWALAERDFKAMADDPAGACAYYVRTSMYQDTPFDRVFVAASRLRQDAAEKVAGVYDRIQGRWFEMIRAEVPSDAVARAILLMGDGLYYNAAVAS
;
A
#
# COMPACT_ATOMS: atom_id res chain seq x y z
N MET A 1 4.19 12.29 15.51
CA MET A 1 3.22 12.07 14.42
C MET A 1 2.65 13.40 14.00
N SER A 2 2.91 13.80 12.77
CA SER A 2 2.44 15.06 12.17
C SER A 2 0.93 15.05 11.93
N SER A 3 0.31 16.23 11.78
CA SER A 3 -1.11 16.33 11.40
C SER A 3 -1.40 15.65 10.06
N ARG A 4 -0.48 15.75 9.10
CA ARG A 4 -0.58 15.05 7.80
C ARG A 4 -0.66 13.53 7.98
N GLU A 5 0.18 12.95 8.83
CA GLU A 5 0.16 11.51 9.12
C GLU A 5 -1.13 11.09 9.81
N LYS A 6 -1.59 11.83 10.83
CA LYS A 6 -2.87 11.57 11.50
C LYS A 6 -4.05 11.53 10.54
N ILE A 7 -4.07 12.45 9.56
CA ILE A 7 -5.12 12.53 8.55
C ILE A 7 -5.09 11.29 7.65
N LEU A 8 -3.91 10.88 7.18
CA LEU A 8 -3.78 9.70 6.34
C LEU A 8 -4.09 8.41 7.11
N ASP A 9 -3.72 8.31 8.39
CA ASP A 9 -4.08 7.16 9.25
C ASP A 9 -5.60 7.06 9.44
N ALA A 10 -6.26 8.20 9.67
CA ALA A 10 -7.71 8.25 9.76
C ALA A 10 -8.38 7.89 8.41
N TYR A 11 -7.82 8.34 7.30
CA TYR A 11 -8.32 8.02 5.97
C TYR A 11 -8.19 6.53 5.63
N GLU A 12 -7.00 5.97 5.87
CA GLU A 12 -6.70 4.53 5.72
C GLU A 12 -7.68 3.67 6.54
N ALA A 13 -7.87 4.00 7.82
CA ALA A 13 -8.77 3.25 8.68
C ALA A 13 -10.24 3.33 8.22
N LEU A 14 -10.73 4.51 7.82
CA LEU A 14 -12.10 4.65 7.29
C LEU A 14 -12.30 3.87 5.98
N LEU A 15 -11.29 3.83 5.11
CA LEU A 15 -11.33 3.03 3.89
C LEU A 15 -11.45 1.53 4.20
N ILE A 16 -10.66 1.05 5.16
CA ILE A 16 -10.65 -0.37 5.55
C ILE A 16 -11.97 -0.77 6.23
N GLU A 17 -12.45 0.04 7.18
CA GLU A 17 -13.58 -0.29 8.05
C GLU A 17 -14.94 -0.06 7.38
N GLU A 18 -15.09 1.05 6.65
CA GLU A 18 -16.40 1.54 6.20
C GLU A 18 -16.45 1.78 4.67
N GLY A 19 -15.31 1.65 3.99
CA GLY A 19 -15.18 1.87 2.55
C GLY A 19 -15.19 3.36 2.16
N GLU A 20 -14.90 3.61 0.88
CA GLU A 20 -14.65 4.97 0.39
C GLU A 20 -15.83 5.95 0.57
N ARG A 21 -17.08 5.47 0.54
CA ARG A 21 -18.27 6.34 0.68
C ARG A 21 -18.34 7.00 2.07
N ALA A 22 -17.91 6.30 3.10
CA ALA A 22 -17.91 6.80 4.48
C ALA A 22 -16.72 7.74 4.77
N ALA A 23 -15.63 7.61 4.00
CA ALA A 23 -14.43 8.43 4.10
C ALA A 23 -14.61 9.86 3.54
N SER A 24 -15.54 10.62 4.12
CA SER A 24 -15.77 12.04 3.83
C SER A 24 -14.72 12.92 4.51
N MET A 25 -14.45 14.11 3.96
CA MET A 25 -13.51 15.07 4.57
C MET A 25 -13.83 15.38 6.04
N ASN A 26 -15.11 15.45 6.41
CA ASN A 26 -15.52 15.69 7.80
C ASN A 26 -15.27 14.46 8.68
N ALA A 27 -15.58 13.25 8.21
CA ALA A 27 -15.32 12.01 8.94
C ALA A 27 -13.82 11.83 9.20
N ILE A 28 -12.99 12.10 8.18
CA ILE A 28 -11.54 12.04 8.29
C ILE A 28 -11.01 13.07 9.30
N ALA A 29 -11.45 14.33 9.22
CA ALA A 29 -11.04 15.36 10.18
C ALA A 29 -11.41 15.01 11.62
N SER A 30 -12.64 14.53 11.82
CA SER A 30 -13.14 14.09 13.13
C SER A 30 -12.30 12.95 13.68
N ARG A 31 -12.05 11.90 12.88
CA ARG A 31 -11.27 10.73 13.30
C ARG A 31 -9.80 11.06 13.55
N ALA A 32 -9.20 11.93 12.74
CA ALA A 32 -7.82 12.40 12.92
C ALA A 32 -7.65 13.35 14.11
N GLY A 33 -8.74 13.85 14.70
CA GLY A 33 -8.71 14.85 15.77
C GLY A 33 -8.15 16.19 15.31
N VAL A 34 -8.42 16.59 14.06
CA VAL A 34 -7.98 17.85 13.47
C VAL A 34 -9.16 18.71 13.06
N SER A 35 -8.96 20.03 12.95
CA SER A 35 -9.99 20.93 12.42
C SER A 35 -10.16 20.73 10.90
N LYS A 36 -11.34 21.09 10.37
CA LYS A 36 -11.57 21.07 8.91
C LYS A 36 -10.55 21.94 8.16
N GLY A 37 -10.21 23.12 8.69
CA GLY A 37 -9.18 23.98 8.12
C GLY A 37 -7.78 23.35 8.17
N GLY A 38 -7.45 22.65 9.27
CA GLY A 38 -6.19 21.92 9.39
C GLY A 38 -6.09 20.74 8.42
N LEU A 39 -7.20 20.05 8.14
CA LEU A 39 -7.25 19.02 7.11
C LEU A 39 -7.03 19.64 5.73
N LEU A 40 -7.80 20.68 5.38
CA LEU A 40 -7.74 21.33 4.07
C LEU A 40 -6.38 21.99 3.78
N TYR A 41 -5.64 22.38 4.82
CA TYR A 41 -4.27 22.87 4.68
C TYR A 41 -3.32 21.78 4.13
N HIS A 42 -3.52 20.52 4.52
CA HIS A 42 -2.69 19.41 4.05
C HIS A 42 -3.25 18.73 2.81
N PHE A 43 -4.58 18.61 2.72
CA PHE A 43 -5.28 17.91 1.65
C PHE A 43 -6.52 18.72 1.25
N PRO A 44 -6.42 19.54 0.18
CA PRO A 44 -7.50 20.45 -0.21
C PRO A 44 -8.75 19.73 -0.69
N ASP A 45 -8.61 18.51 -1.21
CA ASP A 45 -9.69 17.69 -1.73
C ASP A 45 -9.41 16.20 -1.55
N LYS A 46 -10.36 15.37 -2.01
CA LYS A 46 -10.27 13.91 -1.91
C LYS A 46 -9.20 13.32 -2.84
N SER A 47 -8.92 13.94 -3.99
CA SER A 47 -7.83 13.49 -4.87
C SER A 47 -6.50 13.63 -4.17
N ALA A 48 -6.27 14.74 -3.46
CA ALA A 48 -5.03 14.95 -2.71
C ALA A 48 -4.85 13.91 -1.59
N LEU A 49 -5.93 13.45 -0.95
CA LEU A 49 -5.88 12.35 0.02
C LEU A 49 -5.48 11.02 -0.64
N ILE A 50 -6.04 10.72 -1.81
CA ILE A 50 -5.67 9.53 -2.60
C ILE A 50 -4.18 9.60 -2.97
N ASP A 51 -3.74 10.74 -3.50
CA ASP A 51 -2.34 10.95 -3.87
C ASP A 51 -1.42 10.78 -2.66
N GLY A 52 -1.79 11.32 -1.49
CA GLY A 52 -1.03 11.15 -0.24
C GLY A 52 -1.01 9.70 0.28
N LEU A 53 -2.09 8.95 0.12
CA LEU A 53 -2.14 7.52 0.46
C LEU A 53 -1.23 6.71 -0.48
N LEU A 54 -1.22 7.03 -1.76
CA LEU A 54 -0.37 6.38 -2.77
C LEU A 54 1.12 6.72 -2.61
N GLU A 55 1.44 7.96 -2.25
CA GLU A 55 2.80 8.35 -1.84
C GLU A 55 3.28 7.56 -0.61
N ARG A 56 2.39 7.36 0.37
CA ARG A 56 2.67 6.51 1.54
C ARG A 56 2.93 5.06 1.11
N ALA A 57 2.11 4.52 0.20
CA ALA A 57 2.30 3.16 -0.33
C ALA A 57 3.70 3.01 -0.96
N TRP A 58 4.08 3.97 -1.81
CA TRP A 58 5.39 4.00 -2.44
C TRP A 58 6.53 4.09 -1.43
N ALA A 59 6.45 5.00 -0.45
CA ALA A 59 7.49 5.15 0.56
C ALA A 59 7.66 3.89 1.45
N LEU A 60 6.58 3.15 1.69
CA LEU A 60 6.66 1.86 2.38
C LEU A 60 7.28 0.78 1.49
N ALA A 61 6.93 0.74 0.20
CA ALA A 61 7.55 -0.14 -0.77
C ALA A 61 9.06 0.12 -0.92
N GLU A 62 9.50 1.38 -0.95
CA GLU A 62 10.93 1.74 -0.99
C GLU A 62 11.71 1.19 0.20
N ARG A 63 11.10 1.21 1.40
CA ARG A 63 11.70 0.59 2.59
C ARG A 63 11.79 -0.92 2.45
N ASP A 64 10.75 -1.54 1.91
CA ASP A 64 10.74 -2.99 1.64
C ASP A 64 11.80 -3.38 0.61
N PHE A 65 11.93 -2.64 -0.51
CA PHE A 65 12.98 -2.87 -1.49
C PHE A 65 14.37 -2.74 -0.88
N LYS A 66 14.58 -1.77 0.02
CA LYS A 66 15.84 -1.63 0.73
C LYS A 66 16.10 -2.84 1.64
N ALA A 67 15.12 -3.25 2.43
CA ALA A 67 15.23 -4.42 3.30
C ALA A 67 15.51 -5.71 2.50
N MET A 68 14.82 -5.88 1.38
CA MET A 68 15.00 -7.00 0.45
C MET A 68 16.40 -7.03 -0.18
N ALA A 69 16.93 -5.86 -0.56
CA ALA A 69 18.28 -5.75 -1.12
C ALA A 69 19.39 -6.04 -0.09
N ASP A 70 19.13 -5.68 1.17
CA ASP A 70 20.07 -5.88 2.29
C ASP A 70 19.93 -7.28 2.94
N ASP A 71 18.98 -8.12 2.50
CA ASP A 71 18.70 -9.43 3.12
C ASP A 71 19.74 -10.49 2.70
N PRO A 72 20.41 -11.16 3.66
CA PRO A 72 21.44 -12.13 3.36
C PRO A 72 20.92 -13.43 2.70
N ALA A 73 19.62 -13.71 2.80
CA ALA A 73 19.01 -14.86 2.14
C ALA A 73 18.63 -14.58 0.66
N GLY A 74 18.78 -13.33 0.20
CA GLY A 74 18.45 -12.91 -1.14
C GLY A 74 16.98 -12.51 -1.32
N ALA A 75 16.73 -11.80 -2.41
CA ALA A 75 15.45 -11.23 -2.80
C ALA A 75 14.34 -12.29 -2.93
N CYS A 76 14.61 -13.44 -3.55
CA CYS A 76 13.60 -14.49 -3.72
C CYS A 76 13.12 -15.03 -2.37
N ALA A 77 14.04 -15.34 -1.46
CA ALA A 77 13.72 -15.89 -0.14
C ALA A 77 13.07 -14.83 0.77
N TYR A 78 13.53 -13.58 0.68
CA TYR A 78 12.90 -12.46 1.37
C TYR A 78 11.45 -12.29 0.92
N TYR A 79 11.21 -12.15 -0.38
CA TYR A 79 9.88 -11.86 -0.92
C TYR A 79 8.85 -12.92 -0.52
N VAL A 80 9.17 -14.21 -0.68
CA VAL A 80 8.27 -15.29 -0.28
C VAL A 80 7.96 -15.26 1.22
N ARG A 81 8.97 -14.98 2.06
CA ARG A 81 8.82 -14.92 3.52
C ARG A 81 7.99 -13.73 4.00
N THR A 82 8.10 -12.58 3.33
CA THR A 82 7.42 -11.34 3.73
C THR A 82 6.08 -11.13 3.05
N SER A 83 5.72 -11.92 2.04
CA SER A 83 4.43 -11.86 1.33
C SER A 83 3.23 -12.43 2.12
N MET A 84 3.37 -12.66 3.43
CA MET A 84 2.25 -13.04 4.30
C MET A 84 1.60 -11.78 4.89
N TYR A 85 0.27 -11.70 4.84
CA TYR A 85 -0.48 -10.63 5.50
C TYR A 85 -0.25 -10.68 7.01
N GLN A 86 0.30 -9.60 7.58
CA GLN A 86 0.66 -9.51 9.00
C GLN A 86 0.13 -8.22 9.65
N ASP A 87 -0.85 -7.57 9.02
CA ASP A 87 -1.36 -6.26 9.44
C ASP A 87 -0.22 -5.23 9.60
N THR A 88 0.74 -5.26 8.67
CA THR A 88 1.80 -4.26 8.58
C THR A 88 1.24 -2.93 8.06
N PRO A 89 1.96 -1.81 8.22
CA PRO A 89 1.58 -0.56 7.57
C PRO A 89 1.44 -0.68 6.05
N PHE A 90 2.28 -1.51 5.40
CA PHE A 90 2.16 -1.77 3.97
C PHE A 90 0.85 -2.50 3.65
N ASP A 91 0.47 -3.47 4.48
CA ASP A 91 -0.77 -4.23 4.32
C ASP A 91 -2.01 -3.36 4.40
N ARG A 92 -2.07 -2.51 5.42
CA ARG A 92 -3.23 -1.63 5.60
C ARG A 92 -3.36 -0.62 4.46
N VAL A 93 -2.26 -0.03 4.01
CA VAL A 93 -2.28 0.87 2.85
C VAL A 93 -2.72 0.13 1.59
N PHE A 94 -2.28 -1.12 1.42
CA PHE A 94 -2.69 -1.98 0.31
C PHE A 94 -4.20 -2.23 0.31
N VAL A 95 -4.74 -2.69 1.45
CA VAL A 95 -6.17 -2.91 1.62
C VAL A 95 -6.95 -1.62 1.45
N ALA A 96 -6.52 -0.51 2.06
CA ALA A 96 -7.19 0.78 1.96
C ALA A 96 -7.30 1.25 0.50
N ALA A 97 -6.22 1.17 -0.28
CA ALA A 97 -6.25 1.57 -1.68
C ALA A 97 -7.16 0.66 -2.54
N SER A 98 -7.25 -0.63 -2.21
CA SER A 98 -8.17 -1.57 -2.89
C SER A 98 -9.65 -1.23 -2.68
N ARG A 99 -9.98 -0.42 -1.66
CA ARG A 99 -11.34 0.04 -1.35
C ARG A 99 -11.72 1.32 -2.11
N LEU A 100 -10.80 1.89 -2.87
CA LEU A 100 -11.06 3.05 -3.72
C LEU A 100 -11.88 2.69 -4.96
N ARG A 101 -12.63 3.65 -5.45
CA ARG A 101 -13.53 3.57 -6.60
C ARG A 101 -12.78 3.64 -7.92
N GLN A 102 -13.52 3.34 -8.99
CA GLN A 102 -13.01 3.27 -10.36
C GLN A 102 -12.34 4.56 -10.86
N ASP A 103 -12.73 5.73 -10.36
CA ASP A 103 -12.12 7.01 -10.70
C ASP A 103 -10.69 7.16 -10.16
N ALA A 104 -10.31 6.41 -9.13
CA ALA A 104 -8.93 6.33 -8.65
C ALA A 104 -8.16 5.11 -9.20
N ALA A 105 -8.83 4.22 -9.94
CA ALA A 105 -8.27 2.92 -10.32
C ALA A 105 -6.99 3.05 -11.16
N GLU A 106 -6.93 4.02 -12.08
CA GLU A 106 -5.73 4.25 -12.90
C GLU A 106 -4.52 4.67 -12.06
N LYS A 107 -4.73 5.59 -11.09
CA LYS A 107 -3.67 6.04 -10.18
C LYS A 107 -3.17 4.90 -9.29
N VAL A 108 -4.10 4.11 -8.75
CA VAL A 108 -3.79 2.94 -7.92
C VAL A 108 -3.00 1.93 -8.75
N ALA A 109 -3.51 1.54 -9.92
CA ALA A 109 -2.83 0.60 -10.81
C ALA A 109 -1.40 1.08 -11.15
N GLY A 110 -1.21 2.34 -11.55
CA GLY A 110 0.10 2.87 -11.89
C GLY A 110 1.12 2.88 -10.74
N VAL A 111 0.69 2.95 -9.49
CA VAL A 111 1.60 2.82 -8.33
C VAL A 111 1.94 1.35 -8.08
N TYR A 112 0.95 0.46 -8.20
CA TYR A 112 1.09 -0.95 -7.89
C TYR A 112 1.88 -1.67 -8.96
N ASP A 113 1.70 -1.32 -10.23
CA ASP A 113 2.51 -1.79 -11.36
C ASP A 113 3.98 -1.41 -11.17
N ARG A 114 4.25 -0.20 -10.66
CA ARG A 114 5.63 0.24 -10.35
C ARG A 114 6.23 -0.57 -9.20
N ILE A 115 5.46 -0.81 -8.13
CA ILE A 115 5.91 -1.60 -6.99
C ILE A 115 6.19 -3.05 -7.42
N GLN A 116 5.24 -3.68 -8.11
CA GLN A 116 5.36 -5.05 -8.61
C GLN A 116 6.50 -5.18 -9.62
N GLY A 117 6.66 -4.19 -10.51
CA GLY A 117 7.78 -4.12 -11.45
C GLY A 117 9.13 -4.08 -10.73
N ARG A 118 9.22 -3.36 -9.60
CA ARG A 118 10.47 -3.30 -8.84
C ARG A 118 10.78 -4.62 -8.12
N TRP A 119 9.80 -5.27 -7.49
CA TRP A 119 10.00 -6.62 -6.95
C TRP A 119 10.39 -7.61 -8.05
N PHE A 120 9.74 -7.53 -9.23
CA PHE A 120 10.07 -8.36 -10.38
C PHE A 120 11.54 -8.23 -10.76
N GLU A 121 12.05 -7.00 -10.92
CA GLU A 121 13.46 -6.76 -11.26
C GLU A 121 14.41 -7.38 -10.25
N MET A 122 14.13 -7.21 -8.95
CA MET A 122 14.97 -7.73 -7.87
C MET A 122 14.99 -9.26 -7.83
N ILE A 123 13.82 -9.90 -7.95
CA ILE A 123 13.70 -11.37 -8.03
C ILE A 123 14.37 -11.87 -9.31
N ARG A 124 14.13 -11.20 -10.44
CA ARG A 124 14.66 -11.57 -11.75
C ARG A 124 16.18 -11.59 -11.79
N ALA A 125 16.84 -10.75 -11.00
CA ALA A 125 18.30 -10.73 -10.88
C ALA A 125 18.88 -12.03 -10.27
N GLU A 126 18.07 -12.80 -9.53
CA GLU A 126 18.50 -14.03 -8.85
C GLU A 126 18.09 -15.33 -9.57
N VAL A 127 17.21 -15.24 -10.58
CA VAL A 127 16.61 -16.41 -11.24
C VAL A 127 16.89 -16.43 -12.74
N PRO A 128 16.90 -17.60 -13.41
CA PRO A 128 17.39 -17.70 -14.79
C PRO A 128 16.43 -17.15 -15.85
N SER A 129 15.15 -16.94 -15.55
CA SER A 129 14.15 -16.50 -16.52
C SER A 129 13.02 -15.68 -15.92
N ASP A 130 12.36 -14.89 -16.77
CA ASP A 130 11.17 -14.11 -16.44
C ASP A 130 10.02 -14.99 -15.96
N ALA A 131 9.89 -16.21 -16.50
CA ALA A 131 8.87 -17.17 -16.10
C ALA A 131 9.03 -17.58 -14.63
N VAL A 132 10.28 -17.82 -14.18
CA VAL A 132 10.56 -18.16 -12.78
C VAL A 132 10.30 -16.96 -11.87
N ALA A 133 10.71 -15.76 -12.27
CA ALA A 133 10.46 -14.55 -11.50
C ALA A 133 8.94 -14.28 -11.33
N ARG A 134 8.17 -14.44 -12.40
CA ARG A 134 6.69 -14.35 -12.36
C ARG A 134 6.08 -15.43 -11.47
N ALA A 135 6.59 -16.66 -11.52
CA ALA A 135 6.10 -17.72 -10.64
C ALA A 135 6.33 -17.38 -9.15
N ILE A 136 7.47 -16.77 -8.81
CA ILE A 136 7.76 -16.32 -7.43
C ILE A 136 6.83 -15.18 -7.01
N LEU A 137 6.61 -14.19 -7.88
CA LEU A 137 5.62 -13.13 -7.62
C LEU A 137 4.23 -13.69 -7.38
N LEU A 138 3.76 -14.61 -8.23
CA LEU A 138 2.46 -15.26 -8.08
C LEU A 138 2.34 -16.06 -6.79
N MET A 139 3.44 -16.67 -6.31
CA MET A 139 3.46 -17.29 -4.97
C MET A 139 3.25 -16.24 -3.88
N GLY A 140 3.91 -15.08 -3.97
CA GLY A 140 3.69 -13.96 -3.05
C GLY A 140 2.26 -13.45 -3.08
N ASP A 141 1.72 -13.17 -4.26
CA ASP A 141 0.33 -12.72 -4.46
C ASP A 141 -0.68 -13.74 -3.87
N GLY A 142 -0.42 -15.04 -4.06
CA GLY A 142 -1.24 -16.12 -3.52
C GLY A 142 -1.16 -16.24 -1.99
N LEU A 143 0.03 -16.07 -1.40
CA LEU A 143 0.22 -16.02 0.06
C LEU A 143 -0.51 -14.83 0.66
N TYR A 144 -0.48 -13.69 -0.04
CA TYR A 144 -1.15 -12.46 0.35
C TYR A 144 -2.69 -12.60 0.30
N TYR A 145 -3.21 -13.10 -0.82
CA TYR A 145 -4.65 -13.28 -1.03
C TYR A 145 -5.26 -14.29 -0.06
N ASN A 146 -4.60 -15.44 0.16
CA ASN A 146 -5.09 -16.44 1.10
C ASN A 146 -5.15 -15.91 2.54
N ALA A 147 -4.16 -15.10 2.95
CA ALA A 147 -4.15 -14.53 4.28
C ALA A 147 -5.21 -13.42 4.46
N ALA A 148 -5.53 -12.67 3.39
CA ALA A 148 -6.55 -11.62 3.42
C ALA A 148 -8.01 -12.13 3.28
N VAL A 149 -8.23 -13.33 2.72
CA VAL A 149 -9.57 -13.94 2.54
C VAL A 149 -9.91 -14.96 3.63
N ALA A 150 -8.91 -15.47 4.37
CA ALA A 150 -9.11 -16.41 5.47
C ALA A 150 -9.52 -15.76 6.82
N SER A 151 -9.79 -14.44 6.83
CA SER A 151 -10.24 -13.67 7.99
C SER A 151 -11.70 -13.24 7.88
#